data_AF-A0A7X6Y9E3-F1
#
_entry.id   AF-A0A7X6Y9E3-F1
#
_cell.length_a   1.000
_cell.length_b   1.000
_cell.length_c   1.000
_cell.angle_alpha   90.00
_cell.angle_beta   90.00
_cell.angle_gamma   90.00
#
_symmetry.space_group_name_H-M   'P 1'
#
loop_
_entity.id
_entity.type
_entity.pdbx_description
1 polymer ?
#
loop_
_entity_poly.entity_id
_entity_poly.type
_entity_poly.pdbx_seq_one_letter_code
_entity_poly.pdbx_strand_id
1 'polypeptide(L)' 'SSGPMSLGEGSLAEAERRKILAVLDKQRGNRTRAALELGISRRTLHRKLQEYRAQNLLPGVE' A
#
# COMPACT_ATOMS: atom_id res chain seq x y z
N SER A 1 -13.91 -25.84 10.58
CA SER A 1 -14.75 -24.62 10.48
C SER A 1 -14.03 -23.65 9.56
N SER A 2 -14.36 -23.67 8.28
CA SER A 2 -13.62 -22.93 7.24
C SER A 2 -14.54 -21.84 6.71
N GLY A 3 -14.49 -20.68 7.36
CA GLY A 3 -15.22 -19.46 7.00
C GLY A 3 -14.58 -18.72 5.81
N PRO A 4 -15.32 -17.81 5.16
CA PRO A 4 -15.28 -17.63 3.72
C PRO A 4 -14.08 -16.84 3.22
N MET A 5 -13.40 -17.41 2.25
CA MET A 5 -12.46 -16.73 1.36
C MET A 5 -13.24 -15.73 0.47
N SER A 6 -13.35 -14.47 0.90
CA SER A 6 -13.64 -13.34 0.00
C SER A 6 -12.41 -13.08 -0.88
N LEU A 7 -12.26 -13.88 -1.94
CA LEU A 7 -11.00 -14.03 -2.66
C LEU A 7 -10.78 -13.04 -3.83
N GLY A 8 -11.71 -12.10 -4.08
CA GLY A 8 -11.64 -11.20 -5.23
C GLY A 8 -10.99 -9.84 -4.96
N GLU A 9 -11.56 -9.07 -4.03
CA GLU A 9 -11.15 -7.68 -3.81
C GLU A 9 -9.95 -7.54 -2.87
N GLY A 10 -9.84 -8.42 -1.87
CA GLY A 10 -8.71 -8.44 -0.95
C GLY A 10 -7.39 -8.70 -1.67
N SER A 11 -7.36 -9.58 -2.67
CA SER A 11 -6.12 -10.02 -3.30
C SER A 11 -5.46 -8.91 -4.14
N LEU A 12 -6.24 -8.16 -4.94
CA LEU A 12 -5.70 -7.06 -5.74
C LEU A 12 -5.31 -5.87 -4.86
N ALA A 13 -6.14 -5.51 -3.88
CA ALA A 13 -5.84 -4.43 -2.94
C ALA A 13 -4.62 -4.75 -2.07
N GLU A 14 -4.48 -6.00 -1.60
CA GLU A 14 -3.30 -6.50 -0.90
C GLU A 14 -2.06 -6.46 -1.80
N ALA A 15 -2.16 -6.93 -3.05
CA ALA A 15 -1.04 -6.91 -3.99
C ALA A 15 -0.57 -5.48 -4.28
N GLU A 16 -1.51 -4.55 -4.48
CA GLU A 16 -1.21 -3.13 -4.68
C GLU A 16 -0.53 -2.53 -3.45
N ARG A 17 -1.09 -2.76 -2.25
CA ARG A 17 -0.52 -2.31 -0.99
C ARG A 17 0.89 -2.82 -0.79
N ARG A 18 1.12 -4.13 -0.96
CA ARG A 18 2.45 -4.76 -0.83
C ARG A 18 3.44 -4.14 -1.80
N LYS A 19 3.03 -3.88 -3.05
CA LYS A 19 3.86 -3.20 -4.04
C LYS A 19 4.22 -1.78 -3.61
N ILE A 20 3.27 -1.01 -3.10
CA ILE A 20 3.50 0.35 -2.61
C ILE A 20 4.49 0.36 -1.43
N LEU A 21 4.30 -0.53 -0.46
CA LEU A 21 5.19 -0.66 0.69
C LEU A 21 6.61 -1.09 0.28
N ALA A 22 6.74 -2.06 -0.64
CA ALA A 22 8.03 -2.50 -1.14
C ALA A 22 8.80 -1.39 -1.88
N VAL A 23 8.10 -0.58 -2.69
CA VAL A 23 8.74 0.56 -3.37
C VAL A 23 9.12 1.65 -2.36
N LEU A 24 8.29 1.91 -1.35
CA LEU A 24 8.63 2.86 -0.29
C LEU A 24 9.88 2.44 0.48
N ASP A 25 9.99 1.16 0.84
CA ASP A 25 11.17 0.59 1.50
C ASP A 25 12.42 0.71 0.61
N LYS A 26 12.32 0.28 -0.65
CA LYS A 26 13.40 0.41 -1.65
C LYS A 26 13.88 1.86 -1.81
N GLN A 27 12.96 2.82 -1.74
CA GLN A 27 13.26 4.25 -1.85
C GLN A 27 13.56 4.90 -0.48
N ARG A 28 13.75 4.12 0.59
CA ARG A 28 14.04 4.56 1.96
C ARG A 28 13.05 5.61 2.48
N GLY A 29 11.76 5.38 2.23
CA GLY A 29 10.67 6.28 2.62
C GLY A 29 10.51 7.52 1.74
N ASN A 30 11.30 7.68 0.66
CA ASN A 30 11.16 8.82 -0.24
C ASN A 30 9.89 8.70 -1.09
N ARG A 31 8.80 9.31 -0.61
CA ARG A 31 7.48 9.30 -1.24
C ARG A 31 7.47 9.85 -2.66
N THR A 32 8.33 10.82 -2.98
CA THR A 32 8.42 11.38 -4.34
C THR A 32 8.98 10.36 -5.32
N ARG A 33 10.12 9.73 -4.97
CA ARG A 33 10.73 8.69 -5.83
C ARG A 33 9.86 7.45 -5.91
N ALA A 34 9.21 7.07 -4.81
CA ALA A 34 8.27 5.95 -4.80
C ALA A 34 7.07 6.19 -5.72
N ALA A 35 6.48 7.38 -5.69
CA ALA A 35 5.37 7.75 -6.58
C ALA A 35 5.78 7.67 -8.06
N LEU A 36 6.97 8.19 -8.39
CA LEU A 36 7.54 8.12 -9.74
C LEU A 36 7.75 6.66 -10.20
N GLU A 37 8.33 5.81 -9.36
CA GLU A 37 8.56 4.39 -9.68
C GLU A 37 7.25 3.60 -9.80
N LEU A 38 6.24 3.94 -9.00
CA LEU A 38 4.90 3.35 -9.07
C LEU A 38 4.07 3.85 -10.26
N GLY A 39 4.52 4.90 -10.96
CA GLY A 39 3.76 5.52 -12.06
C GLY A 39 2.50 6.26 -11.60
N ILE A 40 2.47 6.73 -10.34
CA ILE A 40 1.32 7.44 -9.77
C ILE A 40 1.72 8.82 -9.27
N SER A 41 0.74 9.73 -9.17
CA SER A 41 0.96 11.03 -8.56
C SER A 41 1.26 10.91 -7.05
N ARG A 42 2.08 11.82 -6.52
CA ARG A 42 2.35 11.92 -5.07
C ARG A 42 1.07 12.02 -4.24
N ARG A 43 0.04 12.72 -4.75
CA ARG A 43 -1.29 12.82 -4.14
C ARG A 43 -1.98 11.46 -4.02
N THR A 44 -1.91 10.63 -5.06
CA THR A 44 -2.48 9.29 -5.07
C THR A 44 -1.76 8.39 -4.07
N LEU A 45 -0.42 8.42 -4.04
CA LEU A 45 0.36 7.69 -3.05
C LEU A 45 -0.01 8.11 -1.62
N HIS A 46 -0.11 9.42 -1.38
CA HIS A 46 -0.52 9.95 -0.07
C HIS A 46 -1.92 9.45 0.33
N ARG A 47 -2.90 9.52 -0.57
CA ARG A 47 -4.27 9.03 -0.31
C ARG A 47 -4.26 7.55 0.08
N LYS A 48 -3.59 6.71 -0.72
CA LYS A 48 -3.49 5.26 -0.44
C LYS A 48 -2.84 4.97 0.91
N LEU A 49 -1.78 5.69 1.28
CA LEU A 49 -1.15 5.53 2.60
C LEU A 49 -2.09 5.92 3.74
N GLN A 50 -2.89 6.97 3.57
CA GLN A 50 -3.90 7.36 4.57
C GLN A 50 -5.02 6.31 4.67
N GLU A 51 -5.47 5.76 3.54
CA GLU A 51 -6.44 4.65 3.50
C GLU A 51 -5.89 3.42 4.24
N TYR A 52 -4.64 3.03 3.98
CA TYR A 52 -4.00 1.92 4.67
C TYR A 52 -3.83 2.21 6.17
N ARG A 53 -3.51 3.46 6.56
CA ARG A 53 -3.43 3.83 7.98
C ARG A 53 -4.79 3.70 8.67
N ALA A 54 -5.84 4.19 8.02
CA ALA A 54 -7.21 4.12 8.55
C ALA A 54 -7.70 2.67 8.70
N GLN A 55 -7.26 1.79 7.81
CA GLN A 55 -7.59 0.35 7.84
C GLN A 55 -6.64 -0.46 8.75
N ASN A 56 -5.72 0.18 9.47
CA ASN A 56 -4.69 -0.46 10.28
C ASN A 56 -3.80 -1.45 9.47
N LEU A 57 -3.54 -1.10 8.22
CA LEU A 57 -2.79 -1.84 7.21
C LEU A 57 -1.39 -1.23 6.97
N LEU A 58 -0.86 -0.42 7.86
CA LEU A 58 0.55 -0.03 7.80
C LEU A 58 1.33 -0.85 8.82
N PRO A 59 2.43 -1.52 8.43
CA PRO A 59 3.31 -2.14 9.43
C PRO A 59 3.85 -1.04 10.35
N GLY A 60 3.94 -1.33 11.66
CA GLY A 60 4.23 -0.37 12.72
C GLY A 60 5.33 0.61 12.36
N VAL A 61 4.91 1.81 11.93
CA VAL A 61 5.74 3.01 11.88
C VAL A 61 5.54 3.71 13.22
N GLU A 62 6.27 3.23 14.24
CA GLU A 62 6.53 4.05 15.44
C GLU A 62 7.61 5.08 15.13
#